data_AF-A0A925TZK4-F1
#
_entry.id   AF-A0A925TZK4-F1
#
_cell.length_a   1.000
_cell.length_b   1.000
_cell.length_c   1.000
_cell.angle_alpha   90.00
_cell.angle_beta   90.00
_cell.angle_gamma   90.00
#
_symmetry.space_group_name_H-M   'P 1'
#
loop_
_entity.id
_entity.type
_entity.pdbx_description
1 polymer ?
#
loop_
_entity_poly.entity_id
_entity_poly.type
_entity_poly.pdbx_seq_one_letter_code
_entity_poly.pdbx_strand_id
1 'polypeptide(L)'
;MKWETNADQPIPVASVAFKEKIPDGIELIPVIFITNETLQKINDEEIKTLAFKISKKIGDILQENNLSAVKEIQLDCDWNEKTEKKYFLLVDEMKKFPLWEKTTWSATIRLHQIKYADRTGVPPVDKGMLMFYNMGNIADVSSQNSIYDQETAKQYVAKIDAYPLPLDAAIACFSWGLLFYENKLQRIIYPLYENNLSDSLFTALPGNVFTAKKSFYFEGSFLAEGNTIKIESMTQELSLQSAEILRQYLKNDSMSVILYHLDSTILNYYTNESFENIYSIFE
;
A
#
# COMPACT_ATOMS: atom_id res chain seq x y z
N MET A 1 14.06 -1.15 -1.79
CA MET A 1 15.18 -2.04 -1.44
C MET A 1 14.73 -3.48 -1.52
N LYS A 2 15.31 -4.23 -2.44
CA LYS A 2 15.06 -5.66 -2.61
C LYS A 2 16.38 -6.39 -2.47
N TRP A 3 16.35 -7.59 -1.90
CA TRP A 3 17.49 -8.47 -1.87
C TRP A 3 17.79 -8.97 -3.29
N GLU A 4 19.04 -8.84 -3.73
CA GLU A 4 19.48 -9.47 -4.97
C GLU A 4 20.34 -10.70 -4.67
N THR A 5 19.79 -11.88 -4.96
CA THR A 5 20.39 -13.18 -4.60
C THR A 5 21.77 -13.37 -5.21
N ASN A 6 22.00 -12.93 -6.46
CA ASN A 6 23.29 -13.15 -7.11
C ASN A 6 24.39 -12.23 -6.56
N ALA A 7 24.02 -11.04 -6.09
CA ALA A 7 24.94 -10.04 -5.58
C ALA A 7 25.08 -10.08 -4.05
N ASP A 8 24.29 -10.93 -3.38
CA ASP A 8 24.25 -11.11 -1.93
C ASP A 8 24.11 -9.79 -1.16
N GLN A 9 23.32 -8.86 -1.71
CA GLN A 9 23.17 -7.53 -1.13
C GLN A 9 21.81 -6.88 -1.47
N PRO A 10 21.37 -5.91 -0.65
CA PRO A 10 20.21 -5.10 -0.97
C PRO A 10 20.51 -4.12 -2.10
N ILE A 11 19.60 -4.06 -3.09
CA ILE A 11 19.68 -3.12 -4.21
C ILE A 11 18.42 -2.24 -4.32
N PRO A 12 18.54 -1.00 -4.84
CA PRO A 12 17.40 -0.23 -5.29
C PRO A 12 16.91 -0.78 -6.63
N VAL A 13 15.62 -1.12 -6.74
CA VAL A 13 15.05 -1.72 -7.96
C VAL A 13 14.20 -0.75 -8.80
N ALA A 14 13.67 0.32 -8.19
CA ALA A 14 12.80 1.28 -8.84
C ALA A 14 13.09 2.68 -8.28
N SER A 15 14.23 3.27 -8.67
CA SER A 15 14.53 4.66 -8.29
C SER A 15 13.71 5.61 -9.15
N VAL A 16 13.15 6.65 -8.52
CA VAL A 16 12.45 7.71 -9.25
C VAL A 16 13.40 8.42 -10.22
N ALA A 17 12.89 8.76 -11.40
CA ALA A 17 13.56 9.61 -12.36
C ALA A 17 12.58 10.70 -12.80
N PHE A 18 12.90 11.95 -12.47
CA PHE A 18 12.07 13.09 -12.84
C PHE A 18 12.35 13.45 -14.31
N LYS A 19 11.31 13.42 -15.14
CA LYS A 19 11.38 13.89 -16.53
C LYS A 19 11.12 15.39 -16.64
N GLU A 20 10.35 15.91 -15.69
CA GLU A 20 9.89 17.29 -15.64
C GLU A 20 10.07 17.84 -14.22
N LYS A 21 10.11 19.17 -14.11
CA LYS A 21 10.16 19.84 -12.81
C LYS A 21 8.85 19.56 -12.06
N ILE A 22 8.96 19.29 -10.76
CA ILE A 22 7.80 19.23 -9.88
C ILE A 22 7.13 20.61 -9.85
N PRO A 23 5.79 20.70 -10.01
CA PRO A 23 5.07 21.96 -9.92
C PRO A 23 5.28 22.66 -8.58
N ASP A 24 5.33 23.99 -8.60
CA ASP A 24 5.45 24.78 -7.38
C ASP A 24 4.18 24.59 -6.51
N GLY A 25 4.36 24.53 -5.19
CA GLY A 25 3.27 24.33 -4.24
C GLY A 25 2.91 22.86 -3.97
N ILE A 26 3.54 21.90 -4.65
CA ILE A 26 3.41 20.47 -4.35
C ILE A 26 4.47 20.05 -3.34
N GLU A 27 4.04 19.44 -2.23
CA GLU A 27 4.93 18.82 -1.29
C GLU A 27 5.37 17.43 -1.77
N LEU A 28 6.68 17.18 -1.76
CA LEU A 28 7.25 15.88 -2.12
C LEU A 28 7.60 15.09 -0.85
N ILE A 29 7.06 13.89 -0.74
CA ILE A 29 7.40 12.91 0.30
C ILE A 29 8.08 11.70 -0.35
N PRO A 30 9.39 11.49 -0.16
CA PRO A 30 10.05 10.28 -0.63
C PRO A 30 9.51 9.04 0.10
N VAL A 31 9.12 8.02 -0.66
CA VAL A 31 8.66 6.73 -0.13
C VAL A 31 9.70 5.65 -0.42
N ILE A 32 10.17 4.96 0.61
CA ILE A 32 11.18 3.90 0.50
C ILE A 32 10.54 2.56 0.82
N PHE A 33 10.28 1.77 -0.22
CA PHE A 33 9.81 0.40 -0.05
C PHE A 33 10.95 -0.54 0.36
N ILE A 34 10.75 -1.39 1.37
CA ILE A 34 11.74 -2.35 1.88
C ILE A 34 11.11 -3.74 2.00
N THR A 35 11.72 -4.74 1.38
CA THR A 35 11.21 -6.12 1.49
C THR A 35 11.64 -6.80 2.79
N ASN A 36 10.78 -7.63 3.35
CA ASN A 36 11.12 -8.49 4.50
C ASN A 36 12.33 -9.40 4.23
N GLU A 37 12.45 -9.91 3.01
CA GLU A 37 13.60 -10.74 2.61
C GLU A 37 14.93 -10.00 2.81
N THR A 38 14.96 -8.71 2.47
CA THR A 38 16.15 -7.86 2.69
C THR A 38 16.53 -7.84 4.16
N LEU A 39 15.56 -7.54 5.03
CA LEU A 39 15.77 -7.45 6.47
C LEU A 39 16.18 -8.81 7.07
N GLN A 40 15.62 -9.92 6.58
CA GLN A 40 15.96 -11.25 7.09
C GLN A 40 17.42 -11.63 6.82
N LYS A 41 17.97 -11.24 5.66
CA LYS A 41 19.28 -11.69 5.20
C LYS A 41 20.47 -10.84 5.70
N ILE A 42 20.26 -9.55 5.96
CA ILE A 42 21.33 -8.66 6.45
C ILE A 42 21.51 -8.70 7.97
N ASN A 43 22.74 -8.52 8.45
CA ASN A 43 23.07 -8.36 9.87
C ASN A 43 23.03 -6.88 10.31
N ASP A 44 23.23 -6.61 11.61
CA ASP A 44 23.09 -5.27 12.19
C ASP A 44 24.11 -4.24 11.67
N GLU A 45 25.33 -4.66 11.32
CA GLU A 45 26.33 -3.75 10.70
C GLU A 45 25.98 -3.45 9.24
N GLU A 46 25.42 -4.43 8.53
CA GLU A 46 24.89 -4.26 7.18
C GLU A 46 23.65 -3.36 7.17
N ILE A 47 22.83 -3.39 8.23
CA ILE A 47 21.71 -2.45 8.42
C ILE A 47 22.21 -1.00 8.50
N LYS A 48 23.25 -0.72 9.29
CA LYS A 48 23.84 0.63 9.38
C LYS A 48 24.36 1.09 8.02
N THR A 49 25.03 0.19 7.30
CA THR A 49 25.52 0.46 5.95
C THR A 49 24.37 0.72 4.98
N LEU A 50 23.29 -0.05 5.08
CA LEU A 50 22.09 0.12 4.27
C LEU A 50 21.40 1.46 4.58
N ALA A 51 21.25 1.82 5.85
CA ALA A 51 20.69 3.10 6.29
C ALA A 51 21.44 4.27 5.62
N PHE A 52 22.78 4.28 5.73
CA PHE A 52 23.62 5.29 5.09
C PHE A 52 23.42 5.32 3.57
N LYS A 53 23.43 4.15 2.90
CA LYS A 53 23.24 4.06 1.45
C LYS A 53 21.89 4.59 0.99
N ILE A 54 20.81 4.27 1.72
CA ILE A 54 19.47 4.78 1.40
C ILE A 54 19.43 6.29 1.60
N SER A 55 19.85 6.79 2.77
CA SER A 55 19.86 8.23 3.07
C SER A 55 20.70 9.03 2.07
N LYS A 56 21.91 8.54 1.76
CA LYS A 56 22.76 9.16 0.74
C LYS A 56 22.06 9.20 -0.61
N LYS A 57 21.46 8.08 -1.05
CA LYS A 57 20.77 8.01 -2.34
C LYS A 57 19.58 8.97 -2.42
N ILE A 58 18.81 9.15 -1.35
CA ILE A 58 17.74 10.15 -1.31
C ILE A 58 18.33 11.56 -1.46
N GLY A 59 19.39 11.88 -0.71
CA GLY A 59 20.08 13.17 -0.82
C GLY A 59 20.62 13.44 -2.23
N ASP A 60 21.25 12.44 -2.84
CA ASP A 60 21.76 12.52 -4.23
C ASP A 60 20.60 12.82 -5.20
N ILE A 61 19.46 12.11 -5.09
CA ILE A 61 18.28 12.37 -5.94
C ILE A 61 17.73 13.78 -5.73
N LEU A 62 17.62 14.26 -4.49
CA LEU A 62 17.14 15.61 -4.21
C LEU A 62 18.08 16.66 -4.83
N GLN A 63 19.38 16.48 -4.66
CA GLN A 63 20.40 17.38 -5.20
C GLN A 63 20.42 17.40 -6.73
N GLU A 64 20.43 16.23 -7.38
CA GLU A 64 20.43 16.09 -8.84
C GLU A 64 19.22 16.77 -9.50
N ASN A 65 18.11 16.85 -8.79
CA ASN A 65 16.85 17.44 -9.27
C ASN A 65 16.61 18.86 -8.74
N ASN A 66 17.60 19.49 -8.08
CA ASN A 66 17.50 20.81 -7.46
C ASN A 66 16.28 20.96 -6.53
N LEU A 67 15.97 19.90 -5.79
CA LEU A 67 14.89 19.86 -4.83
C LEU A 67 15.40 20.31 -3.46
N SER A 68 14.57 21.06 -2.75
CA SER A 68 14.86 21.45 -1.37
C SER A 68 14.82 20.25 -0.43
N ALA A 69 15.26 20.44 0.81
CA ALA A 69 15.06 19.46 1.87
C ALA A 69 13.56 19.12 1.99
N VAL A 70 13.26 17.82 2.12
CA VAL A 70 11.90 17.31 2.28
C VAL A 70 11.46 17.42 3.73
N LYS A 71 10.19 17.73 3.97
CA LYS A 71 9.63 17.82 5.33
C LYS A 71 9.36 16.44 5.92
N GLU A 72 9.06 15.46 5.07
CA GLU A 72 8.72 14.11 5.48
C GLU A 72 9.43 13.05 4.63
N ILE A 73 9.83 11.94 5.25
CA ILE A 73 10.26 10.71 4.58
C ILE A 73 9.37 9.56 5.07
N GLN A 74 8.79 8.80 4.13
CA GLN A 74 7.95 7.67 4.43
C GLN A 74 8.66 6.34 4.14
N LEU A 75 8.55 5.40 5.06
CA LEU A 75 9.07 4.04 4.91
C LEU A 75 7.91 3.06 4.68
N ASP A 76 7.96 2.31 3.59
CA ASP A 76 6.97 1.28 3.31
C ASP A 76 7.57 -0.10 3.54
N CYS A 77 7.18 -0.75 4.63
CA CYS A 77 7.63 -2.09 4.98
C CYS A 77 6.53 -2.85 5.69
N ASP A 78 6.19 -4.03 5.16
CA ASP A 78 5.27 -4.95 5.82
C ASP A 78 6.00 -5.77 6.92
N TRP A 79 6.65 -5.10 7.87
CA TRP A 79 7.45 -5.78 8.90
C TRP A 79 6.57 -6.72 9.76
N ASN A 80 7.20 -7.74 10.31
CA ASN A 80 6.56 -8.72 11.19
C ASN A 80 7.48 -9.04 12.38
N GLU A 81 7.02 -9.91 13.29
CA GLU A 81 7.78 -10.34 14.48
C GLU A 81 9.22 -10.80 14.18
N LYS A 82 9.51 -11.31 12.97
CA LYS A 82 10.86 -11.76 12.60
C LYS A 82 11.75 -10.62 12.09
N THR A 83 11.18 -9.52 11.63
CA THR A 83 11.89 -8.42 10.96
C THR A 83 11.81 -7.09 11.70
N GLU A 84 10.93 -6.94 12.69
CA GLU A 84 10.68 -5.71 13.44
C GLU A 84 11.98 -5.07 13.97
N LYS A 85 12.86 -5.85 14.60
CA LYS A 85 14.05 -5.32 15.27
C LYS A 85 15.01 -4.70 14.26
N LYS A 86 15.19 -5.36 13.13
CA LYS A 86 16.05 -4.89 12.04
C LYS A 86 15.43 -3.71 11.30
N TYR A 87 14.10 -3.73 11.11
CA TYR A 87 13.39 -2.59 10.54
C TYR A 87 13.53 -1.35 11.43
N PHE A 88 13.33 -1.48 12.74
CA PHE A 88 13.41 -0.36 13.68
C PHE A 88 14.84 0.17 13.79
N LEU A 89 15.84 -0.73 13.84
CA LEU A 89 17.25 -0.34 13.76
C LEU A 89 17.54 0.45 12.46
N LEU A 90 17.01 -0.01 11.31
CA LEU A 90 17.19 0.69 10.04
C LEU A 90 16.59 2.11 10.11
N VAL A 91 15.39 2.28 10.66
CA VAL A 91 14.75 3.60 10.84
C VAL A 91 15.61 4.50 11.72
N ASP A 92 16.05 4.01 12.88
CA ASP A 92 16.86 4.76 13.83
C ASP A 92 18.21 5.18 13.23
N GLU A 93 18.86 4.29 12.47
CA GLU A 93 20.12 4.60 11.79
C GLU A 93 19.93 5.61 10.66
N MET A 94 18.82 5.52 9.91
CA MET A 94 18.50 6.51 8.89
C MET A 94 18.26 7.89 9.51
N LYS A 95 17.52 7.97 10.62
CA LYS A 95 17.25 9.23 11.37
C LYS A 95 18.52 9.98 11.78
N LYS A 96 19.65 9.29 11.98
CA LYS A 96 20.94 9.89 12.37
C LYS A 96 21.66 10.60 11.24
N PHE A 97 21.25 10.41 9.98
CA PHE A 97 21.94 11.01 8.86
C PHE A 97 21.76 12.55 8.86
N PRO A 98 22.83 13.35 8.71
CA PRO A 98 22.77 14.81 8.99
C PRO A 98 21.73 15.61 8.21
N LEU A 99 21.33 15.14 7.03
CA LEU A 99 20.33 15.80 6.20
C LEU A 99 18.92 15.75 6.80
N TRP A 100 18.66 14.86 7.77
CA TRP A 100 17.31 14.55 8.26
C TRP A 100 17.02 15.07 9.68
N GLU A 101 17.85 15.94 10.24
CA GLU A 101 17.71 16.46 11.61
C GLU A 101 16.32 17.09 11.90
N LYS A 102 15.67 17.65 10.88
CA LYS A 102 14.35 18.31 10.97
C LYS A 102 13.27 17.64 10.13
N THR A 103 13.48 16.38 9.76
CA THR A 103 12.56 15.64 8.89
C THR A 103 11.61 14.81 9.74
N THR A 104 10.32 14.89 9.44
CA THR A 104 9.30 13.97 9.97
C THR A 104 9.47 12.60 9.31
N TRP A 105 9.37 11.55 10.10
CA TRP A 105 9.40 10.17 9.63
C TRP A 105 8.02 9.58 9.73
N SER A 106 7.57 8.92 8.67
CA SER A 106 6.36 8.12 8.67
C SER A 106 6.63 6.70 8.21
N ALA A 107 5.76 5.78 8.61
CA ALA A 107 5.75 4.41 8.12
C ALA A 107 4.36 4.03 7.63
N THR A 108 4.27 3.26 6.54
CA THR A 108 3.01 2.59 6.19
C THR A 108 2.72 1.53 7.26
N ILE A 109 1.47 1.44 7.71
CA ILE A 109 1.07 0.51 8.77
C ILE A 109 -0.10 -0.33 8.29
N ARG A 110 0.03 -1.65 8.41
CA ARG A 110 -1.02 -2.63 8.11
C ARG A 110 -1.93 -2.82 9.32
N LEU A 111 -3.17 -3.20 9.04
CA LEU A 111 -4.18 -3.50 10.07
C LEU A 111 -3.71 -4.53 11.11
N HIS A 112 -2.97 -5.55 10.70
CA HIS A 112 -2.46 -6.56 11.62
C HIS A 112 -1.34 -6.02 12.53
N GLN A 113 -0.54 -5.05 12.07
CA GLN A 113 0.49 -4.38 12.89
C GLN A 113 -0.16 -3.46 13.94
N ILE A 114 -1.34 -2.89 13.64
CA ILE A 114 -2.17 -2.21 14.66
C ILE A 114 -2.71 -3.23 15.67
N LYS A 115 -3.31 -4.33 15.19
CA LYS A 115 -3.98 -5.32 16.05
C LYS A 115 -3.04 -6.02 17.01
N TYR A 116 -1.81 -6.29 16.57
CA TYR A 116 -0.80 -7.06 17.31
C TYR A 116 0.45 -6.23 17.59
N ALA A 117 0.30 -4.93 17.86
CA ALA A 117 1.40 -4.01 18.14
C ALA A 117 2.28 -4.45 19.33
N ASP A 118 1.73 -5.22 20.26
CA ASP A 118 2.45 -5.85 21.37
C ASP A 118 3.44 -6.94 20.91
N ARG A 119 3.19 -7.54 19.74
CA ARG A 119 4.02 -8.59 19.14
C ARG A 119 4.91 -8.08 18.03
N THR A 120 4.37 -7.24 17.14
CA THR A 120 5.10 -6.69 15.98
C THR A 120 5.84 -5.39 16.28
N GLY A 121 5.68 -4.88 17.50
CA GLY A 121 6.21 -3.59 17.91
C GLY A 121 5.57 -2.41 17.20
N VAL A 122 6.06 -1.22 17.56
CA VAL A 122 5.68 0.06 16.97
C VAL A 122 6.95 0.69 16.39
N PRO A 123 6.95 1.08 15.10
CA PRO A 123 8.14 1.62 14.46
C PRO A 123 8.55 2.96 15.10
N PRO A 124 9.86 3.26 15.20
CA PRO A 124 10.36 4.49 15.82
C PRO A 124 10.25 5.68 14.84
N VAL A 125 9.05 5.93 14.34
CA VAL A 125 8.68 7.03 13.45
C VAL A 125 7.75 8.00 14.18
N ASP A 126 7.44 9.14 13.56
CA ASP A 126 6.70 10.22 14.20
C ASP A 126 5.18 10.07 13.96
N LYS A 127 4.78 9.46 12.83
CA LYS A 127 3.39 9.12 12.51
C LYS A 127 3.28 7.87 11.62
N GLY A 128 2.10 7.25 11.58
CA GLY A 128 1.81 6.11 10.71
C GLY A 128 0.86 6.49 9.57
N MET A 129 1.00 5.87 8.40
CA MET A 129 0.03 5.90 7.31
C MET A 129 -0.73 4.57 7.33
N LEU A 130 -1.93 4.56 7.92
CA LEU A 130 -2.72 3.34 8.07
C LEU A 130 -3.34 2.93 6.73
N MET A 131 -2.89 1.79 6.19
CA MET A 131 -3.48 1.17 5.01
C MET A 131 -4.79 0.47 5.38
N PHE A 132 -5.90 1.17 5.24
CA PHE A 132 -7.22 0.72 5.66
C PHE A 132 -7.93 -0.09 4.56
N TYR A 133 -7.25 -1.10 4.04
CA TYR A 133 -7.70 -1.98 2.96
C TYR A 133 -6.85 -3.27 2.92
N ASN A 134 -7.14 -4.17 1.99
CA ASN A 134 -6.61 -5.54 1.88
C ASN A 134 -6.91 -6.37 3.14
N MET A 135 -8.19 -6.45 3.51
CA MET A 135 -8.67 -7.05 4.75
C MET A 135 -8.92 -8.56 4.67
N GLY A 136 -9.25 -9.08 3.48
CA GLY A 136 -9.70 -10.46 3.32
C GLY A 136 -8.64 -11.41 2.76
N ASN A 137 -8.97 -12.70 2.77
CA ASN A 137 -8.17 -13.72 2.10
C ASN A 137 -8.52 -13.79 0.61
N ILE A 138 -7.62 -13.31 -0.25
CA ILE A 138 -7.76 -13.35 -1.72
C ILE A 138 -7.93 -14.76 -2.30
N ALA A 139 -7.51 -15.81 -1.56
CA ALA A 139 -7.67 -17.18 -2.00
C ALA A 139 -9.03 -17.79 -1.62
N ASP A 140 -9.80 -17.10 -0.77
CA ASP A 140 -11.15 -17.53 -0.39
C ASP A 140 -12.17 -17.05 -1.43
N VAL A 141 -12.60 -17.99 -2.28
CA VAL A 141 -13.63 -17.74 -3.31
C VAL A 141 -14.98 -17.32 -2.73
N SER A 142 -15.26 -17.64 -1.46
CA SER A 142 -16.53 -17.34 -0.79
C SER A 142 -16.57 -15.96 -0.12
N SER A 143 -15.40 -15.35 0.10
CA SER A 143 -15.29 -13.96 0.53
C SER A 143 -16.08 -13.06 -0.42
N GLN A 144 -16.67 -11.96 0.06
CA GLN A 144 -17.36 -11.02 -0.84
C GLN A 144 -16.34 -10.08 -1.50
N ASN A 145 -15.52 -9.42 -0.70
CA ASN A 145 -14.53 -8.47 -1.15
C ASN A 145 -13.33 -8.50 -0.20
N SER A 146 -12.16 -8.88 -0.71
CA SER A 146 -10.93 -8.95 0.09
C SER A 146 -10.18 -7.61 0.16
N ILE A 147 -10.52 -6.63 -0.69
CA ILE A 147 -10.01 -5.26 -0.58
C ILE A 147 -10.55 -4.61 0.69
N TYR A 148 -11.86 -4.72 0.92
CA TYR A 148 -12.50 -4.18 2.11
C TYR A 148 -13.69 -5.05 2.54
N ASP A 149 -13.72 -5.38 3.82
CA ASP A 149 -14.83 -6.07 4.47
C ASP A 149 -15.18 -5.35 5.77
N GLN A 150 -16.42 -4.90 5.90
CA GLN A 150 -16.85 -4.05 7.01
C GLN A 150 -16.74 -4.77 8.37
N GLU A 151 -17.06 -6.06 8.43
CA GLU A 151 -17.00 -6.83 9.68
C GLU A 151 -15.55 -7.04 10.12
N THR A 152 -14.66 -7.29 9.17
CA THR A 152 -13.22 -7.37 9.41
C THR A 152 -12.67 -6.01 9.82
N ALA A 153 -13.08 -4.91 9.17
CA ALA A 153 -12.69 -3.54 9.53
C ALA A 153 -13.01 -3.23 11.01
N LYS A 154 -14.21 -3.57 11.47
CA LYS A 154 -14.66 -3.38 12.87
C LYS A 154 -13.74 -4.04 13.89
N GLN A 155 -13.14 -5.19 13.57
CA GLN A 155 -12.22 -5.88 14.47
C GLN A 155 -10.88 -5.15 14.63
N TYR A 156 -10.46 -4.42 13.59
CA TYR A 156 -9.20 -3.70 13.58
C TYR A 156 -9.33 -2.30 14.17
N VAL A 157 -10.40 -1.58 13.85
CA VAL A 157 -10.60 -0.20 14.33
C VAL A 157 -10.68 -0.10 15.86
N ALA A 158 -11.20 -1.14 16.53
CA ALA A 158 -11.23 -1.22 17.99
C ALA A 158 -9.84 -1.18 18.67
N LYS A 159 -8.76 -1.37 17.91
CA LYS A 159 -7.37 -1.28 18.40
C LYS A 159 -6.67 0.02 18.02
N ILE A 160 -7.23 0.79 17.08
CA ILE A 160 -6.63 2.05 16.60
C ILE A 160 -6.48 3.05 17.73
N ASP A 161 -7.50 3.23 18.57
CA ASP A 161 -7.45 4.17 19.69
C ASP A 161 -6.31 3.89 20.68
N ALA A 162 -5.89 2.63 20.80
CA ALA A 162 -4.82 2.24 21.71
C ALA A 162 -3.43 2.28 21.05
N TYR A 163 -3.36 2.49 19.73
CA TYR A 163 -2.09 2.56 19.02
C TYR A 163 -1.36 3.88 19.37
N PRO A 164 -0.06 3.84 19.70
CA PRO A 164 0.61 4.99 20.31
C PRO A 164 1.03 6.08 19.31
N LEU A 165 1.10 5.77 18.01
CA LEU A 165 1.43 6.76 16.99
C LEU A 165 0.17 7.46 16.47
N PRO A 166 0.25 8.77 16.16
CA PRO A 166 -0.77 9.42 15.35
C PRO A 166 -0.83 8.75 13.98
N LEU A 167 -2.04 8.54 13.46
CA LEU A 167 -2.27 7.85 12.19
C LEU A 167 -2.93 8.76 11.14
N ASP A 168 -2.26 8.87 10.00
CA ASP A 168 -2.80 9.28 8.72
C ASP A 168 -3.58 8.11 8.07
N ALA A 169 -4.38 8.41 7.05
CA ALA A 169 -5.29 7.45 6.42
C ALA A 169 -4.92 7.15 4.97
N ALA A 170 -4.87 5.87 4.60
CA ALA A 170 -4.87 5.44 3.21
C ALA A 170 -6.14 4.62 2.91
N ILE A 171 -6.96 5.14 2.00
CA ILE A 171 -8.25 4.57 1.58
C ILE A 171 -8.11 3.96 0.20
N ALA A 172 -8.58 2.72 0.02
CA ALA A 172 -8.57 2.08 -1.28
C ALA A 172 -9.72 2.57 -2.14
N CYS A 173 -9.45 2.81 -3.42
CA CYS A 173 -10.43 3.22 -4.43
C CYS A 173 -10.31 2.36 -5.72
N PHE A 174 -9.48 1.31 -5.69
CA PHE A 174 -9.19 0.48 -6.85
C PHE A 174 -10.12 -0.73 -7.01
N SER A 175 -9.98 -1.42 -8.13
CA SER A 175 -10.60 -2.73 -8.41
C SER A 175 -9.56 -3.72 -8.94
N TRP A 176 -9.77 -5.00 -8.66
CA TRP A 176 -8.96 -6.09 -9.22
C TRP A 176 -9.79 -7.30 -9.64
N GLY A 177 -9.16 -8.16 -10.44
CA GLY A 177 -9.65 -9.48 -10.79
C GLY A 177 -8.82 -10.57 -10.15
N LEU A 178 -9.48 -11.46 -9.42
CA LEU A 178 -8.87 -12.66 -8.87
C LEU A 178 -9.13 -13.81 -9.82
N LEU A 179 -8.09 -14.28 -10.53
CA LEU A 179 -8.18 -15.39 -11.47
C LEU A 179 -8.05 -16.72 -10.72
N PHE A 180 -9.05 -17.59 -10.88
CA PHE A 180 -9.10 -18.92 -10.27
C PHE A 180 -9.13 -20.03 -11.32
N TYR A 181 -8.46 -21.12 -10.98
CA TYR A 181 -8.57 -22.42 -11.64
C TYR A 181 -8.84 -23.48 -10.56
N GLU A 182 -9.93 -24.24 -10.69
CA GLU A 182 -10.36 -25.23 -9.70
C GLU A 182 -10.37 -24.68 -8.25
N ASN A 183 -10.94 -23.48 -8.05
CA ASN A 183 -10.99 -22.74 -6.77
C ASN A 183 -9.62 -22.38 -6.17
N LYS A 184 -8.52 -22.51 -6.93
CA LYS A 184 -7.19 -22.04 -6.51
C LYS A 184 -6.87 -20.73 -7.19
N LEU A 185 -6.54 -19.72 -6.40
CA LEU A 185 -6.07 -18.44 -6.90
C LEU A 185 -4.78 -18.64 -7.71
N GLN A 186 -4.82 -18.22 -8.96
CA GLN A 186 -3.69 -18.27 -9.88
C GLN A 186 -2.97 -16.94 -9.96
N ARG A 187 -3.73 -15.84 -10.02
CA ARG A 187 -3.17 -14.50 -10.26
C ARG A 187 -4.14 -13.40 -9.83
N ILE A 188 -3.58 -12.27 -9.41
CA ILE A 188 -4.28 -10.99 -9.30
C ILE A 188 -4.05 -10.22 -10.61
N ILE A 189 -5.13 -9.83 -11.28
CA ILE A 189 -5.14 -8.95 -12.43
C ILE A 189 -5.52 -7.56 -11.93
N TYR A 190 -4.59 -6.61 -12.03
CA TYR A 190 -4.73 -5.28 -11.46
C TYR A 190 -4.21 -4.21 -12.43
N PRO A 191 -4.98 -3.12 -12.65
CA PRO A 191 -6.39 -2.96 -12.28
C PRO A 191 -7.30 -3.84 -13.17
N LEU A 192 -8.46 -4.23 -12.67
CA LEU A 192 -9.50 -4.87 -13.51
C LEU A 192 -10.89 -4.55 -12.98
N TYR A 193 -11.77 -4.10 -13.86
CA TYR A 193 -13.15 -3.74 -13.57
C TYR A 193 -14.10 -4.58 -14.42
N GLU A 194 -15.36 -4.71 -13.99
CA GLU A 194 -16.37 -5.53 -14.67
C GLU A 194 -16.54 -5.18 -16.16
N ASN A 195 -16.56 -3.89 -16.50
CA ASN A 195 -16.68 -3.41 -17.88
C ASN A 195 -15.49 -3.80 -18.78
N ASN A 196 -14.37 -4.28 -18.23
CA ASN A 196 -13.26 -4.81 -19.00
C ASN A 196 -13.53 -6.26 -19.48
N LEU A 197 -14.51 -6.96 -18.89
CA LEU A 197 -14.86 -8.33 -19.24
C LEU A 197 -15.96 -8.34 -20.30
N SER A 198 -15.58 -8.64 -21.54
CA SER A 198 -16.55 -8.71 -22.65
C SER A 198 -17.48 -9.91 -22.53
N ASP A 199 -18.78 -9.68 -22.74
CA ASP A 199 -19.81 -10.73 -22.87
C ASP A 199 -19.50 -11.75 -23.98
N SER A 200 -18.66 -11.41 -24.96
CA SER A 200 -18.25 -12.36 -26.01
C SER A 200 -17.25 -13.41 -25.51
N LEU A 201 -16.54 -13.13 -24.43
CA LEU A 201 -15.47 -13.96 -23.86
C LEU A 201 -15.86 -14.59 -22.53
N PHE A 202 -16.72 -13.92 -21.76
CA PHE A 202 -17.09 -14.32 -20.41
C PHE A 202 -18.60 -14.55 -20.26
N THR A 203 -18.95 -15.40 -19.30
CA THR A 203 -20.32 -15.57 -18.78
C THR A 203 -20.35 -15.05 -17.36
N ALA A 204 -21.16 -14.03 -17.08
CA ALA A 204 -21.37 -13.51 -15.73
C ALA A 204 -22.14 -14.52 -14.85
N LEU A 205 -21.72 -14.64 -13.60
CA LEU A 205 -22.31 -15.44 -12.53
C LEU A 205 -22.58 -14.53 -11.30
N PRO A 206 -23.41 -14.96 -10.35
CA PRO A 206 -23.63 -14.21 -9.11
C PRO A 206 -22.33 -13.92 -8.35
N GLY A 207 -22.31 -12.80 -7.62
CA GLY A 207 -21.17 -12.41 -6.78
C GLY A 207 -19.96 -11.87 -7.56
N ASN A 208 -20.19 -11.17 -8.67
CA ASN A 208 -19.15 -10.58 -9.52
C ASN A 208 -18.14 -11.60 -10.06
N VAL A 209 -18.60 -12.82 -10.35
CA VAL A 209 -17.77 -13.91 -10.89
C VAL A 209 -18.05 -14.05 -12.39
N PHE A 210 -17.00 -14.24 -13.18
CA PHE A 210 -17.06 -14.34 -14.64
C PHE A 210 -16.32 -15.58 -15.11
N THR A 211 -16.99 -16.46 -15.85
CA THR A 211 -16.41 -17.70 -16.37
C THR A 211 -15.97 -17.53 -17.81
N ALA A 212 -14.74 -17.89 -18.13
CA ALA A 212 -14.21 -17.90 -19.50
C ALA A 212 -14.96 -18.94 -20.37
N LYS A 213 -15.55 -18.47 -21.48
CA LYS A 213 -16.34 -19.30 -22.42
C LYS A 213 -15.49 -20.23 -23.30
N LYS A 214 -14.20 -19.92 -23.44
CA LYS A 214 -13.23 -20.65 -24.26
C LYS A 214 -11.82 -20.32 -23.76
N SER A 215 -10.79 -20.95 -24.33
CA SER A 215 -9.40 -20.61 -24.04
C SER A 215 -8.92 -19.38 -24.83
N PHE A 216 -8.30 -18.41 -24.16
CA PHE A 216 -7.74 -17.19 -24.78
C PHE A 216 -6.70 -16.52 -23.87
N TYR A 217 -5.97 -15.56 -24.42
CA TYR A 217 -5.11 -14.67 -23.61
C TYR A 217 -5.88 -13.41 -23.21
N PHE A 218 -5.77 -13.02 -21.94
CA PHE A 218 -6.41 -11.85 -21.35
C PHE A 218 -5.49 -11.23 -20.31
N GLU A 219 -5.23 -9.92 -20.41
CA GLU A 219 -4.38 -9.16 -19.47
C GLU A 219 -3.04 -9.87 -19.13
N GLY A 220 -2.36 -10.35 -20.19
CA GLY A 220 -1.08 -11.06 -20.06
C GLY A 220 -1.15 -12.41 -19.37
N SER A 221 -2.34 -13.02 -19.27
CA SER A 221 -2.58 -14.35 -18.69
C SER A 221 -3.26 -15.27 -19.71
N PHE A 222 -2.87 -16.54 -19.74
CA PHE A 222 -3.63 -17.55 -20.47
C PHE A 222 -4.80 -18.02 -19.59
N LEU A 223 -6.01 -17.89 -20.10
CA LEU A 223 -7.22 -18.41 -19.47
C LEU A 223 -7.68 -19.64 -20.25
N ALA A 224 -7.85 -20.75 -19.56
CA ALA A 224 -8.53 -21.91 -20.12
C ALA A 224 -10.05 -21.74 -20.02
N GLU A 225 -10.79 -22.42 -20.90
CA GLU A 225 -12.25 -22.56 -20.75
C GLU A 225 -12.60 -23.03 -19.33
N GLY A 226 -13.61 -22.40 -18.73
CA GLY A 226 -14.04 -22.69 -17.36
C GLY A 226 -13.20 -22.03 -16.26
N ASN A 227 -12.10 -21.34 -16.57
CA ASN A 227 -11.45 -20.45 -15.59
C ASN A 227 -12.43 -19.36 -15.14
N THR A 228 -12.31 -18.93 -13.89
CA THR A 228 -13.17 -17.88 -13.33
C THR A 228 -12.34 -16.67 -12.93
N ILE A 229 -12.87 -15.48 -13.18
CA ILE A 229 -12.36 -14.22 -12.62
C ILE A 229 -13.42 -13.71 -11.66
N LYS A 230 -13.03 -13.43 -10.42
CA LYS A 230 -13.87 -12.71 -9.47
C LYS A 230 -13.41 -11.26 -9.41
N ILE A 231 -14.33 -10.33 -9.64
CA ILE A 231 -14.07 -8.89 -9.55
C ILE A 231 -14.38 -8.42 -8.14
N GLU A 232 -13.41 -7.74 -7.53
CA GLU A 232 -13.60 -7.05 -6.26
C GLU A 232 -13.21 -5.58 -6.44
N SER A 233 -14.12 -4.70 -6.04
CA SER A 233 -14.03 -3.27 -6.32
C SER A 233 -14.30 -2.45 -5.08
N MET A 234 -13.54 -1.37 -4.90
CA MET A 234 -13.93 -0.26 -4.05
C MET A 234 -14.78 0.71 -4.87
N THR A 235 -16.09 0.77 -4.63
CA THR A 235 -16.97 1.79 -5.23
C THR A 235 -16.83 3.11 -4.50
N GLN A 236 -17.33 4.20 -5.08
CA GLN A 236 -17.32 5.52 -4.45
C GLN A 236 -17.97 5.49 -3.07
N GLU A 237 -19.11 4.80 -2.96
CA GLU A 237 -19.86 4.64 -1.73
C GLU A 237 -19.09 3.79 -0.70
N LEU A 238 -18.46 2.70 -1.14
CA LEU A 238 -17.70 1.82 -0.24
C LEU A 238 -16.44 2.51 0.29
N SER A 239 -15.76 3.29 -0.56
CA SER A 239 -14.60 4.10 -0.17
C SER A 239 -14.99 5.18 0.82
N LEU A 240 -16.08 5.91 0.57
CA LEU A 240 -16.60 6.90 1.51
C LEU A 240 -17.00 6.27 2.85
N GLN A 241 -17.73 5.15 2.82
CA GLN A 241 -18.11 4.42 4.04
C GLN A 241 -16.88 3.94 4.82
N SER A 242 -15.84 3.47 4.12
CA SER A 242 -14.60 3.04 4.77
C SER A 242 -13.90 4.21 5.47
N ALA A 243 -13.92 5.40 4.87
CA ALA A 243 -13.39 6.63 5.45
C ALA A 243 -14.19 7.06 6.69
N GLU A 244 -15.53 7.08 6.60
CA GLU A 244 -16.42 7.41 7.71
C GLU A 244 -16.21 6.49 8.92
N ILE A 245 -16.04 5.19 8.67
CA ILE A 245 -15.75 4.21 9.72
C ILE A 245 -14.39 4.48 10.33
N LEU A 246 -13.35 4.71 9.52
CA LEU A 246 -12.01 4.92 10.02
C LEU A 246 -11.91 6.20 10.87
N ARG A 247 -12.48 7.32 10.39
CA ARG A 247 -12.40 8.62 11.06
C ARG A 247 -12.86 8.58 12.52
N GLN A 248 -13.88 7.78 12.82
CA GLN A 248 -14.42 7.63 14.18
C GLN A 248 -13.39 7.19 15.23
N TYR A 249 -12.28 6.58 14.79
CA TYR A 249 -11.23 6.05 15.67
C TYR A 249 -9.89 6.78 15.50
N LEU A 250 -9.78 7.73 14.58
CA LEU A 250 -8.58 8.53 14.41
C LEU A 250 -8.61 9.73 15.35
N LYS A 251 -7.52 9.93 16.10
CA LYS A 251 -7.42 10.96 17.14
C LYS A 251 -6.79 12.27 16.68
N ASN A 252 -6.23 12.30 15.47
CA ASN A 252 -5.52 13.47 14.98
C ASN A 252 -6.51 14.51 14.48
N ASP A 253 -6.28 15.79 14.83
CA ASP A 253 -7.05 16.92 14.33
C ASP A 253 -6.69 17.28 12.88
N SER A 254 -5.49 16.91 12.45
CA SER A 254 -5.00 17.12 11.08
C SER A 254 -4.21 15.88 10.65
N MET A 255 -4.42 15.44 9.41
CA MET A 255 -3.77 14.26 8.87
C MET A 255 -3.60 14.35 7.36
N SER A 256 -2.70 13.55 6.82
CA SER A 256 -2.62 13.29 5.39
C SER A 256 -3.56 12.14 5.02
N VAL A 257 -4.18 12.23 3.84
CA VAL A 257 -5.04 11.18 3.29
C VAL A 257 -4.50 10.75 1.93
N ILE A 258 -4.26 9.45 1.76
CA ILE A 258 -3.89 8.85 0.48
C ILE A 258 -5.09 8.09 -0.08
N LEU A 259 -5.41 8.33 -1.35
CA LEU A 259 -6.33 7.50 -2.12
C LEU A 259 -5.51 6.49 -2.93
N TYR A 260 -5.63 5.21 -2.60
CA TYR A 260 -4.87 4.14 -3.21
C TYR A 260 -5.72 3.33 -4.20
N HIS A 261 -5.41 3.20 -5.47
CA HIS A 261 -4.38 3.93 -6.21
C HIS A 261 -5.03 5.04 -7.04
N LEU A 262 -4.60 6.28 -6.82
CA LEU A 262 -5.00 7.41 -7.63
C LEU A 262 -4.18 7.43 -8.94
N ASP A 263 -4.67 6.80 -9.99
CA ASP A 263 -4.13 6.87 -11.35
C ASP A 263 -5.19 7.28 -12.39
N SER A 264 -4.79 7.40 -13.66
CA SER A 264 -5.74 7.78 -14.73
C SER A 264 -6.85 6.77 -14.97
N THR A 265 -6.69 5.50 -14.55
CA THR A 265 -7.72 4.47 -14.69
C THR A 265 -8.86 4.76 -13.73
N ILE A 266 -8.54 5.10 -12.48
CA ILE A 266 -9.53 5.34 -11.43
C ILE A 266 -10.45 6.53 -11.73
N LEU A 267 -9.96 7.51 -12.50
CA LEU A 267 -10.71 8.73 -12.87
C LEU A 267 -11.91 8.42 -13.77
N ASN A 268 -12.00 7.20 -14.32
CA ASN A 268 -13.18 6.74 -15.04
C ASN A 268 -14.28 6.20 -14.11
N TYR A 269 -13.94 5.91 -12.85
CA TYR A 269 -14.83 5.29 -11.86
C TYR A 269 -15.14 6.19 -10.67
N TYR A 270 -14.38 7.27 -10.49
CA TYR A 270 -14.52 8.27 -9.44
C TYR A 270 -14.63 9.65 -10.06
N THR A 271 -15.53 10.47 -9.53
CA THR A 271 -15.59 11.89 -9.89
C THR A 271 -14.72 12.70 -8.92
N ASN A 272 -14.43 13.95 -9.27
CA ASN A 272 -13.77 14.88 -8.36
C ASN A 272 -14.59 15.03 -7.06
N GLU A 273 -15.92 15.13 -7.16
CA GLU A 273 -16.82 15.21 -6.00
C GLU A 273 -16.69 13.99 -5.10
N SER A 274 -16.53 12.78 -5.66
CA SER A 274 -16.30 11.56 -4.88
C SER A 274 -15.03 11.66 -4.03
N PHE A 275 -13.95 12.23 -4.58
CA PHE A 275 -12.69 12.40 -3.86
C PHE A 275 -12.78 13.48 -2.79
N GLU A 276 -13.36 14.64 -3.11
CA GLU A 276 -13.58 15.72 -2.14
C GLU A 276 -14.43 15.25 -0.97
N ASN A 277 -15.48 14.46 -1.23
CA ASN A 277 -16.29 13.88 -0.17
C ASN A 277 -15.45 13.00 0.77
N ILE A 278 -14.56 12.14 0.24
CA ILE A 278 -13.66 11.33 1.07
C ILE A 278 -12.70 12.22 1.87
N TYR A 279 -12.09 13.24 1.26
CA TYR A 279 -11.18 14.14 1.97
C TYR A 279 -11.89 14.90 3.10
N SER A 280 -13.11 15.39 2.87
CA SER A 280 -13.89 16.15 3.87
C SER A 280 -14.23 15.35 5.13
N ILE A 281 -14.22 14.00 5.07
CA ILE A 281 -14.39 13.17 6.26
C ILE A 281 -13.23 13.34 7.25
N PHE A 282 -12.03 13.65 6.76
CA PHE A 282 -10.81 13.75 7.57
C PHE A 282 -10.41 15.19 7.93
N GLU A 283 -11.20 16.17 7.49
CA GLU A 283 -11.14 17.55 7.98
C GLU A 283 -11.71 17.67 9.42
#